data_AF-A0A370FNQ4-F1
#
_entry.id   AF-A0A370FNQ4-F1
#
_cell.length_a   1.000
_cell.length_b   1.000
_cell.length_c   1.000
_cell.angle_alpha   90.00
_cell.angle_beta   90.00
_cell.angle_gamma   90.00
#
_symmetry.space_group_name_H-M   'P 1'
#
loop_
_entity.id
_entity.type
_entity.pdbx_description
1 polymer ?
#
loop_
_entity_poly.entity_id
_entity_poly.type
_entity_poly.pdbx_seq_one_letter_code
_entity_poly.pdbx_strand_id
1 'polypeptide(L)'
;MTNVRAAFLAVSAFALLGTAAHAETYEGVTAPVSAMSRDAVRAEARAAAAAPDQNVTRGSRGPETVAVSQPRARVVADAIRTAAAPDQNVSSGSRVNSTVISTLPNPVDVRAQSAAGSRL
;
A
#
# COMPACT_ATOMS: atom_id res chain seq x y z
N MET A 1 -41.44 4.17 69.80
CA MET A 1 -41.27 3.10 68.77
C MET A 1 -41.31 3.62 67.32
N THR A 2 -41.53 4.93 67.09
CA THR A 2 -41.70 5.52 65.75
C THR A 2 -40.37 5.79 65.04
N ASN A 3 -39.36 6.25 65.78
CA ASN A 3 -38.06 6.64 65.23
C ASN A 3 -37.24 5.43 64.72
N VAL A 4 -37.35 4.28 65.40
CA VAL A 4 -36.65 3.04 65.01
C VAL A 4 -37.22 2.49 63.70
N ARG A 5 -38.54 2.57 63.50
CA ARG A 5 -39.20 2.15 62.26
C ARG A 5 -38.85 3.06 61.08
N ALA A 6 -38.80 4.38 61.31
CA ALA A 6 -38.38 5.35 60.30
C ALA A 6 -36.92 5.16 59.90
N ALA A 7 -36.02 4.93 60.87
CA ALA A 7 -34.63 4.62 60.61
C ALA A 7 -34.47 3.30 59.82
N PHE A 8 -35.25 2.27 60.17
CA PHE A 8 -35.22 0.99 59.46
C PHE A 8 -35.67 1.14 58.01
N LEU A 9 -36.74 1.90 57.75
CA LEU A 9 -37.24 2.22 56.41
C LEU A 9 -36.25 3.05 55.59
N ALA A 10 -35.57 4.03 56.21
CA ALA A 10 -34.59 4.86 55.53
C ALA A 10 -33.34 4.05 55.13
N VAL A 11 -32.85 3.18 56.03
CA VAL A 11 -31.71 2.30 55.76
C VAL A 11 -32.04 1.26 54.71
N SER A 12 -33.24 0.67 54.75
CA SER A 12 -33.66 -0.30 53.72
C SER A 12 -33.90 0.35 52.35
N ALA A 13 -34.44 1.57 52.31
CA ALA A 13 -34.54 2.34 51.06
C ALA A 13 -33.15 2.68 50.49
N PHE A 14 -32.20 3.05 51.34
CA PHE A 14 -30.82 3.35 50.90
C PHE A 14 -30.07 2.09 50.44
N ALA A 15 -30.31 0.95 51.08
CA ALA A 15 -29.77 -0.35 50.67
C ALA A 15 -30.30 -0.82 49.31
N LEU A 16 -31.55 -0.46 48.96
CA LEU A 16 -32.13 -0.78 47.65
C LEU A 16 -31.61 0.11 46.51
N LEU A 17 -31.03 1.27 46.82
CA LEU A 17 -30.49 2.23 45.84
C LEU A 17 -29.00 2.00 45.52
N GLY A 18 -28.31 1.19 46.31
CA GLY A 18 -26.87 0.99 46.20
C GLY A 18 -26.51 -0.29 45.46
N THR A 19 -26.55 -0.30 44.12
CA THR A 19 -25.62 -1.10 43.29
C THR A 19 -25.79 -0.73 41.81
N ALA A 20 -25.12 0.33 41.37
CA ALA A 20 -24.78 0.50 39.95
C ALA A 20 -23.38 1.13 39.83
N ALA A 21 -22.41 0.58 40.56
CA ALA A 21 -21.02 0.77 40.20
C ALA A 21 -20.75 -0.15 38.99
N HIS A 22 -21.09 0.32 37.79
CA HIS A 22 -20.60 -0.30 36.57
C HIS A 22 -19.11 -0.01 36.50
N ALA A 23 -18.28 -0.99 36.87
CA ALA A 23 -16.94 -1.03 36.33
C ALA A 23 -17.10 -1.13 34.81
N GLU A 24 -16.59 -0.15 34.07
CA GLU A 24 -16.48 -0.25 32.62
C GLU A 24 -15.91 -1.63 32.29
N THR A 25 -16.60 -2.38 31.44
CA THR A 25 -16.10 -3.70 31.05
C THR A 25 -14.80 -3.46 30.31
N TYR A 26 -13.68 -3.79 30.94
CA TYR A 26 -12.39 -3.78 30.26
C TYR A 26 -12.46 -4.88 29.20
N GLU A 27 -12.84 -4.50 27.99
CA GLU A 27 -12.52 -5.24 26.78
C GLU A 27 -11.00 -5.25 26.71
N GLY A 28 -10.38 -6.23 27.37
CA GLY A 28 -8.94 -6.40 27.31
C GLY A 28 -8.47 -6.46 25.85
N VAL A 29 -7.16 -6.31 25.65
CA VAL A 29 -6.51 -6.37 24.33
C VAL A 29 -7.14 -7.49 23.50
N THR A 30 -7.93 -7.12 22.48
CA THR A 30 -8.42 -8.06 21.47
C THR A 30 -7.19 -8.80 20.97
N ALA A 31 -7.12 -10.10 21.24
CA ALA A 31 -6.03 -10.92 20.77
C ALA A 31 -5.88 -10.65 19.26
N PRO A 32 -4.67 -10.33 18.76
CA PRO A 32 -4.51 -10.11 17.34
C PRO A 32 -4.98 -11.38 16.63
N VAL A 33 -6.13 -11.28 15.97
CA VAL A 33 -6.61 -12.33 15.10
C VAL A 33 -5.62 -12.36 13.95
N SER A 34 -4.71 -13.34 13.99
CA SER A 34 -3.79 -13.53 12.89
C SER A 34 -4.62 -13.73 11.63
N ALA A 35 -4.38 -12.93 10.59
CA ALA A 35 -5.16 -12.97 9.35
C ALA A 35 -5.13 -14.36 8.68
N MET A 36 -4.20 -15.23 9.10
CA MET A 36 -4.06 -16.60 8.61
C MET A 36 -4.07 -17.61 9.77
N SER A 37 -4.70 -18.75 9.54
CA SER A 37 -4.57 -19.92 10.42
C SER A 37 -3.12 -20.43 10.41
N ARG A 38 -2.70 -21.12 11.48
CA ARG A 38 -1.37 -21.73 11.54
C ARG A 38 -1.12 -22.69 10.39
N ASP A 39 -2.15 -23.36 9.90
CA ASP A 39 -2.03 -24.29 8.77
C ASP A 39 -1.87 -23.56 7.44
N ALA A 40 -2.54 -22.43 7.25
CA ALA A 40 -2.31 -21.56 6.10
C ALA A 40 -0.86 -21.01 6.10
N VAL A 41 -0.36 -20.59 7.25
CA VAL A 41 1.05 -20.15 7.39
C VAL A 41 2.02 -21.29 7.07
N ARG A 42 1.75 -22.51 7.52
CA ARG A 42 2.58 -23.69 7.22
C ARG A 42 2.54 -24.08 5.74
N ALA A 43 1.38 -23.98 5.10
CA ALA A 43 1.23 -24.24 3.68
C ALA A 43 2.02 -23.22 2.85
N GLU A 44 1.90 -21.93 3.16
CA GLU A 44 2.65 -20.86 2.52
C GLU A 44 4.15 -21.03 2.74
N ALA A 45 4.58 -21.35 3.97
CA ALA A 45 5.99 -21.59 4.27
C ALA A 45 6.57 -22.77 3.46
N ARG A 46 5.79 -23.84 3.26
CA ARG A 46 6.20 -24.98 2.42
C ARG A 46 6.26 -24.60 0.94
N ALA A 47 5.29 -23.84 0.45
CA ALA A 47 5.27 -23.36 -0.92
C ALA A 47 6.46 -22.42 -1.20
N ALA A 48 6.72 -21.48 -0.29
CA ALA A 48 7.86 -20.60 -0.35
C ALA A 48 9.18 -21.39 -0.29
N ALA A 49 9.31 -22.38 0.61
CA ALA A 49 10.52 -23.21 0.71
C ALA A 49 10.76 -24.10 -0.53
N ALA A 50 9.69 -24.53 -1.20
CA ALA A 50 9.76 -25.32 -2.43
C ALA A 50 9.92 -24.46 -3.69
N ALA A 51 9.90 -23.13 -3.58
CA ALA A 51 10.03 -22.28 -4.73
C ALA A 51 11.41 -22.46 -5.40
N PRO A 52 11.49 -22.34 -6.73
CA PRO A 52 12.76 -22.32 -7.44
C PRO A 52 13.67 -21.22 -6.92
N ASP A 53 14.99 -21.48 -6.91
CA ASP A 53 16.02 -20.51 -6.54
C ASP A 53 15.90 -19.93 -5.12
N GLN A 54 15.25 -20.66 -4.20
CA GLN A 54 15.23 -20.34 -2.78
C GLN A 54 16.62 -20.51 -2.18
N ASN A 55 17.12 -19.46 -1.53
CA ASN A 55 18.42 -19.42 -0.85
C ASN A 55 19.66 -19.62 -1.74
N VAL A 56 19.54 -19.54 -3.07
CA VAL A 56 20.70 -19.52 -3.96
C VAL A 56 21.13 -18.10 -4.27
N THR A 57 22.45 -17.86 -4.24
CA THR A 57 23.05 -16.59 -4.61
C THR A 57 22.77 -16.29 -6.09
N ARG A 58 22.71 -15.00 -6.44
CA ARG A 58 22.35 -14.53 -7.79
C ARG A 58 23.13 -15.26 -8.91
N GLY A 59 24.43 -15.49 -8.71
CA GLY A 59 25.29 -16.18 -9.69
C GLY A 59 25.02 -17.68 -9.87
N SER A 60 24.31 -18.33 -8.94
CA SER A 60 23.98 -19.76 -8.99
C SER A 60 22.68 -20.06 -9.75
N ARG A 61 21.95 -19.02 -10.18
CA ARG A 61 20.64 -19.13 -10.87
C ARG A 61 20.76 -19.33 -12.38
N GLY A 62 21.98 -19.60 -12.87
CA GLY A 62 22.28 -19.67 -14.30
C GLY A 62 22.43 -18.29 -14.96
N PRO A 63 22.57 -18.25 -16.30
CA PRO A 63 22.73 -17.01 -17.04
C PRO A 63 21.53 -16.08 -16.83
N GLU A 64 21.78 -14.87 -16.35
CA GLU A 64 20.71 -13.87 -16.25
C GLU A 64 20.16 -13.56 -17.63
N THR A 65 18.84 -13.51 -17.75
CA THR A 65 18.19 -13.00 -18.96
C THR A 65 18.41 -11.50 -19.04
N VAL A 66 19.44 -11.09 -19.77
CA VAL A 66 19.60 -9.70 -20.20
C VAL A 66 18.58 -9.40 -21.28
N ALA A 67 17.90 -8.26 -21.16
CA ALA A 67 16.99 -7.78 -22.18
C ALA A 67 17.72 -7.71 -23.54
N VAL A 68 17.00 -8.01 -24.62
CA VAL A 68 17.56 -7.99 -25.97
C VAL A 68 18.17 -6.62 -26.26
N SER A 69 19.40 -6.59 -26.76
CA SER A 69 20.08 -5.34 -27.12
C SER A 69 19.29 -4.61 -28.20
N GLN A 70 18.92 -3.35 -27.92
CA GLN A 70 18.26 -2.48 -28.88
C GLN A 70 19.28 -1.84 -29.83
N PRO A 71 18.93 -1.61 -31.11
CA PRO A 71 19.77 -0.87 -32.03
C PRO A 71 20.10 0.53 -31.48
N ARG A 72 21.37 0.97 -31.60
CA ARG A 72 21.81 2.31 -31.16
C ARG A 72 20.91 3.44 -31.68
N ALA A 73 20.48 3.35 -32.94
CA ALA A 73 19.61 4.36 -33.54
C ALA A 73 18.26 4.50 -32.82
N ARG A 74 17.67 3.40 -32.35
CA ARG A 74 16.43 3.43 -31.57
C ARG A 74 16.64 4.06 -30.20
N VAL A 75 17.70 3.64 -29.51
CA VAL A 75 18.06 4.22 -28.19
C VAL A 75 18.26 5.73 -28.28
N VAL A 76 18.97 6.21 -29.30
CA VAL A 76 19.18 7.63 -29.54
C VAL A 76 17.86 8.35 -29.83
N ALA A 77 17.01 7.79 -30.68
CA ALA A 77 15.71 8.38 -31.01
C ALA A 77 14.80 8.49 -29.78
N ASP A 78 14.75 7.44 -28.96
CA ASP A 78 13.96 7.42 -27.73
C ASP A 78 14.51 8.41 -26.70
N ALA A 79 15.83 8.48 -26.52
CA ALA A 79 16.47 9.45 -25.65
C ALA A 79 16.15 10.90 -26.06
N ILE A 80 16.21 11.21 -27.37
CA ILE A 80 15.85 12.53 -27.89
C ILE A 80 14.36 12.82 -27.65
N ARG A 81 13.48 11.84 -27.91
CA ARG A 81 12.03 12.00 -27.70
C ARG A 81 11.73 12.26 -26.23
N THR A 82 12.33 11.48 -25.32
CA THR A 82 12.19 11.69 -23.87
C THR A 82 12.71 13.07 -23.49
N ALA A 83 13.94 13.43 -23.84
CA ALA A 83 14.54 14.74 -23.52
C ALA A 83 13.74 15.96 -24.05
N ALA A 84 12.88 15.75 -25.05
CA ALA A 84 12.02 16.78 -25.61
C ALA A 84 10.58 16.77 -25.04
N ALA A 85 10.26 15.85 -24.12
CA ALA A 85 8.92 15.76 -23.56
C ALA A 85 8.54 17.05 -22.80
N PRO A 86 7.28 17.52 -22.91
CA PRO A 86 6.91 18.81 -22.30
C PRO A 86 6.99 18.82 -20.76
N ASP A 87 6.99 17.65 -20.14
CA ASP A 87 7.04 17.45 -18.69
C ASP A 87 8.41 16.97 -18.18
N GLN A 88 9.48 17.11 -18.98
CA GLN A 88 10.85 16.70 -18.59
C GLN A 88 11.33 17.24 -17.25
N ASN A 89 10.88 18.43 -16.87
CA ASN A 89 11.30 19.09 -15.63
C ASN A 89 10.34 18.83 -14.46
N VAL A 90 9.33 17.98 -14.62
CA VAL A 90 8.36 17.67 -13.58
C VAL A 90 8.74 16.33 -12.94
N SER A 91 9.28 16.41 -11.72
CA SER A 91 9.65 15.22 -10.94
C SER A 91 8.43 14.57 -10.27
N SER A 92 8.56 13.36 -9.74
CA SER A 92 7.52 12.72 -8.93
C SER A 92 7.25 13.50 -7.64
N GLY A 93 8.28 14.10 -7.03
CA GLY A 93 8.14 14.94 -5.83
C GLY A 93 7.44 16.27 -6.08
N SER A 94 7.39 16.72 -7.34
CA SER A 94 6.60 17.90 -7.74
C SER A 94 5.10 17.64 -7.74
N ARG A 95 4.67 16.39 -7.51
CA ARG A 95 3.27 15.95 -7.60
C ARG A 95 2.84 15.32 -6.28
N VAL A 96 1.91 15.95 -5.57
CA VAL A 96 1.31 15.34 -4.36
C VAL A 96 0.31 14.28 -4.81
N ASN A 97 0.63 13.00 -4.54
CA ASN A 97 -0.23 11.84 -4.74
C ASN A 97 -0.88 11.74 -6.15
N SER A 98 -0.20 12.20 -7.19
CA SER A 98 -0.75 12.24 -8.55
C SER A 98 0.32 12.01 -9.63
N THR A 99 -0.12 11.49 -10.78
CA THR A 99 0.68 11.41 -12.00
C THR A 99 0.22 12.50 -12.95
N VAL A 100 1.05 13.52 -13.21
CA VAL A 100 0.74 14.52 -14.25
C VAL A 100 1.27 13.97 -15.56
N ILE A 101 0.34 13.53 -16.41
CA ILE A 101 0.62 13.17 -17.80
C ILE A 101 0.51 14.45 -18.61
N SER A 102 1.55 14.82 -19.36
CA SER A 102 1.46 15.97 -20.25
C SER A 102 0.38 15.76 -21.30
N THR A 103 -0.51 16.74 -21.47
CA THR A 103 -1.50 16.77 -22.55
C THR A 103 -0.97 17.43 -23.83
N LEU A 104 0.25 17.99 -23.78
CA LEU A 104 0.87 18.65 -24.92
C LEU A 104 1.54 17.63 -25.85
N PRO A 105 1.41 17.81 -27.18
CA PRO A 105 2.15 16.99 -28.15
C PRO A 105 3.67 17.09 -27.94
N ASN A 106 4.38 15.99 -28.12
CA ASN A 106 5.84 16.01 -28.09
C ASN A 106 6.37 16.75 -29.33
N PRO A 107 7.25 17.76 -29.18
CA PRO A 107 7.74 18.55 -30.30
C PRO A 107 8.59 17.75 -31.30
N VAL A 108 9.17 16.61 -30.90
CA VAL A 108 9.87 15.70 -31.84
C VAL A 108 8.87 15.04 -32.78
N ASP A 109 7.73 14.58 -32.25
CA ASP A 109 6.70 13.91 -33.04
C ASP A 109 5.99 14.91 -33.97
N VAL A 110 5.72 16.14 -33.49
CA VAL A 110 5.17 17.22 -34.31
C VAL A 110 6.09 17.55 -35.49
N ARG A 111 7.40 17.73 -35.23
CA ARG A 111 8.38 18.01 -36.29
C ARG A 111 8.48 16.87 -37.31
N ALA A 112 8.43 15.62 -36.86
CA ALA A 112 8.44 14.46 -37.74
C ALA A 112 7.20 14.42 -38.66
N GLN A 113 6.02 14.74 -38.12
CA GLN A 113 4.77 14.82 -38.89
C GLN A 113 4.83 15.96 -39.92
N SER A 114 5.31 17.14 -39.55
CA SER A 114 5.47 18.27 -40.48
C SER A 114 6.45 17.94 -41.63
N ALA A 115 7.57 17.28 -41.31
CA ALA A 115 8.54 16.86 -42.31
C ALA A 115 8.00 15.77 -43.26
N ALA A 116 7.11 14.89 -42.77
CA ALA A 116 6.44 13.90 -43.59
C ALA A 116 5.38 14.53 -44.50
N GLY A 117 4.58 15.47 -43.99
CA GLY A 117 3.57 16.20 -44.77
C GLY A 117 4.14 17.11 -45.84
N SER A 118 5.36 17.64 -45.65
CA SER A 118 6.06 18.46 -46.64
C SER A 118 6.68 17.66 -47.80
N ARG A 119 6.69 16.33 -47.73
CA ARG A 119 7.26 15.44 -48.77
C ARG A 119 6.20 14.87 -49.73
N LEU A 120 4.96 15.34 -49.60
CA LEU A 120 3.84 15.08 -50.49
C LEU A 120 3.55 16.35 -51.32
#